data_AF-A0A2E7Q3E6-F1
#
_entry.id   AF-A0A2E7Q3E6-F1
#
_cell.length_a   1.000
_cell.length_b   1.000
_cell.length_c   1.000
_cell.angle_alpha   90.00
_cell.angle_beta   90.00
_cell.angle_gamma   90.00
#
_symmetry.space_group_name_H-M   'P 1'
#
loop_
_entity.id
_entity.type
_entity.pdbx_description
1 polymer ?
#
loop_
_entity_poly.entity_id
_entity_poly.type
_entity_poly.pdbx_seq_one_letter_code
_entity_poly.pdbx_strand_id
1 'polypeptide(L)'
;MHPRVTTIGFDADDTLWHNERYFTLTQDRFAALLADHAAPEGLMDRLLEAERRNLPHYGFGIKGFTLSMIETAIEVTDGAVPADVIAEILQAGRQMLSHEVELLPHVTRTLEQLRERHRLILITKGDLLDQQRKLAES
;
A
#
# COMPACT_ATOMS: atom_id res chain seq x y z
N MET A 1 -25.95 -9.40 31.32
CA MET A 1 -24.60 -9.98 31.11
C MET A 1 -24.15 -9.58 29.71
N HIS A 2 -22.98 -8.96 29.57
CA HIS A 2 -22.40 -8.76 28.24
C HIS A 2 -21.94 -10.11 27.69
N PRO A 3 -22.22 -10.43 26.41
CA PRO A 3 -21.73 -11.65 25.81
C PRO A 3 -20.20 -11.69 25.91
N ARG A 4 -19.64 -12.84 26.31
CA ARG A 4 -18.18 -13.01 26.36
C ARG A 4 -17.63 -12.97 24.94
N VAL A 5 -16.71 -12.04 24.69
CA VAL A 5 -15.93 -12.02 23.45
C VAL A 5 -15.03 -13.26 23.43
N THR A 6 -15.12 -14.05 22.37
CA THR A 6 -14.31 -15.28 22.20
C THR A 6 -13.25 -15.15 21.12
N THR A 7 -13.44 -14.21 20.19
CA THR A 7 -12.60 -14.01 19.01
C THR A 7 -12.32 -12.53 18.80
N ILE A 8 -11.08 -12.18 18.48
CA ILE A 8 -10.66 -10.82 18.15
C ILE A 8 -10.08 -10.84 16.73
N GLY A 9 -10.64 -10.00 15.86
CA GLY A 9 -10.11 -9.74 14.53
C GLY A 9 -9.17 -8.54 14.54
N PHE A 10 -8.01 -8.67 13.93
CA PHE A 10 -7.06 -7.58 13.70
C PHE A 10 -7.02 -7.26 12.22
N ASP A 11 -6.99 -5.97 11.89
CA ASP A 11 -6.41 -5.54 10.61
C ASP A 11 -4.88 -5.68 10.68
N ALA A 12 -4.23 -5.61 9.52
CA ALA A 12 -2.80 -5.82 9.36
C ALA A 12 -2.05 -4.48 9.20
N ASP A 13 -2.17 -3.88 8.02
CA ASP A 13 -1.48 -2.65 7.65
C ASP A 13 -1.90 -1.48 8.55
N ASP A 14 -0.91 -0.78 9.11
CA ASP A 14 -1.06 0.34 10.06
C ASP A 14 -1.84 0.01 11.34
N THR A 15 -2.00 -1.28 11.64
CA THR A 15 -2.55 -1.81 12.90
C THR A 15 -1.55 -2.73 13.61
N LEU A 16 -0.89 -3.63 12.87
CA LEU A 16 0.15 -4.52 13.35
C LEU A 16 1.55 -4.08 12.91
N TRP A 17 1.67 -3.50 11.72
CA TRP A 17 2.94 -3.03 11.16
C TRP A 17 2.75 -1.75 10.34
N HIS A 18 3.83 -0.99 10.16
CA HIS A 18 3.82 0.21 9.34
C HIS A 18 3.61 -0.12 7.86
N ASN A 19 2.71 0.61 7.19
CA ASN A 19 2.46 0.47 5.76
C ASN A 19 2.34 1.83 5.04
N GLU A 20 1.52 2.76 5.53
CA GLU A 20 1.21 4.03 4.84
C GLU A 20 2.45 4.89 4.53
N ARG A 21 3.45 4.89 5.40
CA ARG A 21 4.70 5.66 5.20
C ARG A 21 5.39 5.36 3.87
N TYR A 22 5.27 4.12 3.38
CA TYR A 22 5.88 3.69 2.12
C TYR A 22 5.08 4.17 0.90
N PHE A 23 3.76 4.30 1.05
CA PHE A 23 2.91 4.92 0.04
C PHE A 23 3.22 6.41 -0.09
N THR A 24 3.32 7.12 1.04
CA THR A 24 3.70 8.55 1.04
C THR A 24 5.06 8.76 0.38
N LEU A 25 6.08 8.01 0.78
CA LEU A 25 7.43 8.12 0.19
C LEU A 25 7.42 7.86 -1.33
N THR A 26 6.61 6.91 -1.78
CA THR A 26 6.51 6.59 -3.20
C THR A 26 5.75 7.66 -3.98
N GLN A 27 4.71 8.25 -3.39
CA GLN A 27 3.99 9.39 -3.97
C GLN A 27 4.90 10.62 -4.11
N ASP A 28 5.73 10.91 -3.11
CA ASP A 28 6.73 11.99 -3.17
C ASP A 28 7.73 11.76 -4.30
N ARG A 29 8.24 10.52 -4.45
CA ARG A 29 9.12 10.14 -5.55
C ARG A 29 8.42 10.24 -6.91
N PHE A 30 7.17 9.81 -7.00
CA PHE A 30 6.37 9.90 -8.22
C PHE A 30 6.18 11.37 -8.65
N ALA A 31 5.87 12.26 -7.71
CA ALA A 31 5.77 13.69 -7.98
C ALA A 31 7.11 14.28 -8.47
N ALA A 32 8.22 13.88 -7.85
CA ALA A 32 9.55 14.31 -8.27
C ALA A 32 9.92 13.83 -9.68
N LEU A 33 9.58 12.58 -10.03
CA LEU A 33 9.82 12.01 -11.36
C LEU A 33 9.09 12.74 -12.49
N LEU A 34 7.92 13.34 -12.19
CA LEU A 34 7.11 14.05 -13.17
C LEU A 34 7.28 15.57 -13.13
N ALA A 35 8.13 16.11 -12.26
CA ALA A 35 8.28 17.56 -12.08
C ALA A 35 8.69 18.30 -13.36
N ASP A 36 9.51 17.66 -14.22
CA ASP A 36 9.95 18.22 -15.51
C ASP A 36 8.97 17.94 -16.66
N HIS A 37 7.91 17.16 -16.40
CA HIS A 37 7.00 16.63 -17.43
C HIS A 37 5.54 17.11 -17.27
N ALA A 38 5.13 17.46 -16.05
CA ALA A 38 3.78 17.93 -15.75
C ALA A 38 3.79 18.93 -14.59
N ALA A 39 2.79 19.81 -14.57
CA ALA A 39 2.57 20.71 -13.45
C ALA A 39 2.26 19.90 -12.18
N PRO A 40 2.89 20.20 -11.02
CA PRO A 40 2.68 19.45 -9.80
C PRO A 40 1.25 19.61 -9.25
N GLU A 41 0.56 20.70 -9.59
CA GLU A 41 -0.79 20.98 -9.14
C GLU A 41 -1.78 19.91 -9.63
N GLY A 42 -2.43 19.24 -8.67
CA GLY A 42 -3.45 18.22 -8.93
C GLY A 42 -2.91 16.86 -9.37
N LEU A 43 -1.59 16.63 -9.38
CA LEU A 43 -1.02 15.33 -9.75
C LEU A 43 -1.51 14.20 -8.83
N MET A 44 -1.53 14.44 -7.52
CA MET A 44 -2.03 13.45 -6.55
C MET A 44 -3.54 13.24 -6.66
N ASP A 45 -4.31 14.27 -6.99
CA ASP A 45 -5.75 14.14 -7.21
C ASP A 45 -6.02 13.26 -8.44
N ARG A 46 -5.26 13.44 -9.53
CA ARG A 46 -5.34 12.58 -10.72
C ARG A 46 -4.92 11.14 -10.42
N LEU A 47 -3.87 10.94 -9.62
CA LEU A 47 -3.47 9.61 -9.18
C LEU A 47 -4.60 8.93 -8.39
N LEU A 48 -5.21 9.64 -7.44
CA LEU A 48 -6.33 9.13 -6.66
C LEU A 48 -7.55 8.81 -7.53
N GLU A 49 -7.83 9.63 -8.55
CA GLU A 49 -8.88 9.36 -9.53
C GLU A 49 -8.59 8.09 -10.34
N ALA A 50 -7.35 7.92 -10.82
CA ALA A 50 -6.91 6.72 -11.53
C ALA A 50 -7.04 5.47 -10.63
N GLU A 51 -6.57 5.53 -9.38
CA GLU A 51 -6.73 4.44 -8.42
C GLU A 51 -8.19 4.05 -8.20
N ARG A 52 -9.09 5.03 -8.07
CA ARG A 52 -10.53 4.79 -7.92
C ARG A 52 -11.14 4.12 -9.15
N ARG A 53 -10.76 4.57 -10.36
CA ARG A 53 -11.21 3.95 -11.62
C ARG A 53 -10.68 2.52 -11.76
N ASN A 54 -9.48 2.26 -11.28
CA ASN A 54 -8.78 0.98 -11.41
C ASN A 54 -9.10 -0.03 -10.31
N LEU A 55 -9.71 0.40 -9.21
CA LEU A 55 -10.06 -0.47 -8.09
C LEU A 55 -10.86 -1.72 -8.52
N PRO A 56 -11.86 -1.66 -9.42
CA PRO A 56 -12.58 -2.85 -9.88
C PRO A 56 -11.72 -3.82 -10.72
N HIS A 57 -10.62 -3.33 -11.31
CA HIS A 57 -9.75 -4.12 -12.18
C HIS A 57 -8.61 -4.80 -11.43
N TYR A 58 -7.97 -4.08 -10.50
CA TYR A 58 -6.75 -4.52 -9.83
C TYR A 58 -6.95 -4.80 -8.34
N GLY A 59 -8.08 -4.39 -7.76
CA GLY A 59 -8.29 -4.44 -6.32
C GLY A 59 -7.37 -3.49 -5.57
N PHE A 60 -7.25 -3.72 -4.26
CA PHE A 60 -6.34 -2.96 -3.40
C PHE A 60 -4.92 -3.54 -3.46
N GLY A 61 -3.92 -2.68 -3.28
CA GLY A 61 -2.53 -3.08 -3.05
C GLY A 61 -1.53 -2.45 -4.02
N ILE A 62 -0.26 -2.71 -3.75
CA ILE A 62 0.89 -2.04 -4.40
C ILE A 62 0.88 -2.24 -5.93
N LYS A 63 0.44 -3.39 -6.43
CA LYS A 63 0.38 -3.66 -7.88
C LYS A 63 -0.61 -2.75 -8.59
N GLY A 64 -1.83 -2.61 -8.07
CA GLY A 64 -2.84 -1.70 -8.62
C GLY A 64 -2.42 -0.24 -8.51
N PHE A 65 -1.78 0.12 -7.40
CA PHE A 65 -1.19 1.44 -7.20
C PHE A 65 -0.10 1.75 -8.25
N THR A 66 0.82 0.81 -8.49
CA THR A 66 1.89 0.97 -9.48
C THR A 66 1.34 1.13 -10.90
N LEU A 67 0.33 0.34 -11.27
CA LEU A 67 -0.33 0.48 -12.57
C LEU A 67 -1.05 1.82 -12.71
N SER A 68 -1.67 2.31 -11.62
CA SER A 68 -2.32 3.61 -11.61
C SER A 68 -1.31 4.76 -11.74
N MET A 69 -0.12 4.67 -11.11
CA MET A 69 0.96 5.65 -11.33
C MET A 69 1.42 5.69 -12.79
N ILE A 70 1.55 4.53 -13.44
CA ILE A 70 1.92 4.46 -14.87
C ILE A 70 0.83 5.11 -15.74
N GLU A 71 -0.44 4.78 -15.49
CA GLU A 71 -1.57 5.38 -16.21
C GLU A 71 -1.62 6.90 -16.03
N THR A 72 -1.51 7.37 -14.79
CA THR A 72 -1.47 8.81 -14.49
C THR A 72 -0.29 9.48 -15.18
N ALA A 73 0.91 8.87 -15.19
CA ALA A 73 2.07 9.41 -15.89
C ALA A 73 1.82 9.55 -17.40
N ILE A 74 1.17 8.58 -18.03
CA ILE A 74 0.78 8.62 -19.44
C ILE A 74 -0.22 9.76 -19.67
N GLU A 75 -1.24 9.89 -18.82
CA GLU A 75 -2.30 10.90 -18.96
C GLU A 75 -1.78 12.33 -18.79
N VAL A 76 -0.99 12.61 -17.75
CA VAL A 76 -0.52 13.98 -17.46
C VAL A 76 0.55 14.48 -18.43
N THR A 77 1.12 13.58 -19.22
CA THR A 77 2.13 13.89 -20.24
C THR A 77 1.57 13.82 -21.66
N ASP A 78 0.25 13.65 -21.82
CA ASP A 78 -0.41 13.44 -23.12
C ASP A 78 0.23 12.30 -23.94
N GLY A 79 0.67 11.24 -23.26
CA GLY A 79 1.34 10.08 -23.86
C GLY A 79 2.82 10.27 -24.18
N ALA A 80 3.42 11.42 -23.84
CA ALA A 80 4.83 11.73 -24.08
C ALA A 80 5.77 11.38 -22.91
N VAL A 81 5.29 10.65 -21.89
CA VAL A 81 6.12 10.21 -20.76
C VAL A 81 7.35 9.44 -21.25
N PRO A 82 8.56 9.82 -20.82
CA PRO A 82 9.77 9.08 -21.15
C PRO A 82 9.77 7.65 -20.60
N ALA A 83 10.40 6.72 -21.34
CA ALA A 83 10.42 5.31 -20.97
C ALA A 83 11.21 5.04 -19.68
N ASP A 84 12.22 5.85 -19.37
CA ASP A 84 12.97 5.82 -18.12
C ASP A 84 12.11 6.22 -16.93
N VAL A 85 11.23 7.21 -17.06
CA VAL A 85 10.24 7.55 -16.00
C VAL A 85 9.34 6.34 -15.70
N ILE A 86 8.84 5.65 -16.72
CA ILE A 86 8.05 4.43 -16.51
C ILE A 86 8.86 3.32 -15.82
N ALA A 87 10.14 3.16 -16.20
CA ALA A 87 11.03 2.19 -15.56
C ALA A 87 11.25 2.52 -14.07
N GLU A 88 11.40 3.80 -13.72
CA GLU A 88 11.53 4.27 -12.34
C GLU A 88 10.26 4.04 -11.52
N ILE A 89 9.07 4.25 -12.09
CA ILE A 89 7.78 3.93 -11.45
C ILE A 89 7.67 2.42 -11.16
N LEU A 90 8.04 1.58 -12.13
CA LEU A 90 8.06 0.13 -11.95
C LEU A 90 9.05 -0.29 -10.86
N GLN A 91 10.22 0.36 -10.79
CA GLN A 91 11.19 0.10 -9.73
C GLN A 91 10.65 0.51 -8.37
N ALA A 92 10.00 1.66 -8.26
CA ALA A 92 9.39 2.13 -7.01
C ALA A 92 8.32 1.15 -6.51
N GLY A 93 7.44 0.68 -7.40
CA GLY A 93 6.44 -0.36 -7.07
C GLY A 93 7.07 -1.68 -6.60
N ARG A 94 8.19 -2.10 -7.20
CA ARG A 94 8.94 -3.29 -6.74
C ARG A 94 9.59 -3.07 -5.38
N GLN A 95 10.12 -1.87 -5.12
CA GLN A 95 10.70 -1.53 -3.82
C GLN A 95 9.65 -1.56 -2.72
N MET A 96 8.44 -1.06 -2.99
CA MET A 96 7.30 -1.17 -2.09
C MET A 96 7.00 -2.62 -1.71
N LEU A 97 7.01 -3.54 -2.70
CA LEU A 97 6.79 -4.98 -2.48
C LEU A 97 7.92 -5.67 -1.72
N SER A 98 9.09 -5.04 -1.57
CA SER A 98 10.24 -5.59 -0.86
C SER A 98 10.53 -4.90 0.47
N HIS A 99 9.69 -3.96 0.89
CA HIS A 99 9.90 -3.29 2.17
C HIS A 99 9.81 -4.27 3.33
N GLU A 100 10.71 -4.08 4.29
CA GLU A 100 10.75 -4.79 5.55
C GLU A 100 9.50 -4.49 6.37
N VAL A 101 8.97 -5.53 6.99
CA VAL A 101 7.81 -5.43 7.88
C VAL A 101 8.29 -4.98 9.25
N GLU A 102 7.98 -3.73 9.59
CA GLU A 102 8.28 -3.19 10.92
C GLU A 102 6.99 -3.17 11.76
N LEU A 103 6.95 -4.00 12.80
CA LEU A 103 5.84 -4.05 13.74
C LEU A 103 5.65 -2.73 14.49
N LEU A 104 4.40 -2.35 14.73
CA LEU A 104 4.09 -1.21 15.59
C LEU A 104 4.49 -1.52 17.06
N PRO A 105 4.78 -0.48 17.86
CA PRO A 105 5.12 -0.66 19.27
C PRO A 105 4.08 -1.50 20.02
N HIS A 106 4.57 -2.43 20.83
CA HIS A 106 3.76 -3.31 21.70
C HIS A 106 2.85 -4.33 21.01
N VAL A 107 2.87 -4.45 19.68
CA VAL A 107 2.06 -5.43 18.94
C VAL A 107 2.32 -6.85 19.42
N THR A 108 3.60 -7.27 19.44
CA THR A 108 3.99 -8.63 19.88
C THR A 108 3.45 -8.94 21.26
N ARG A 109 3.72 -8.07 22.24
CA ARG A 109 3.23 -8.22 23.63
C ARG A 109 1.71 -8.30 23.71
N THR A 110 1.01 -7.49 22.92
CA THR A 110 -0.45 -7.42 22.93
C THR A 110 -1.06 -8.72 22.39
N LEU A 111 -0.55 -9.21 21.27
CA LEU A 111 -1.00 -10.47 20.67
C LEU A 111 -0.70 -11.67 21.59
N GLU A 112 0.46 -11.68 22.25
CA GLU A 112 0.83 -12.71 23.22
C GLU A 112 -0.11 -12.77 24.42
N GLN A 113 -0.53 -11.63 24.95
CA GLN A 113 -1.47 -11.58 26.08
C GLN A 113 -2.90 -11.96 25.66
N LEU A 114 -3.32 -11.56 24.46
CA LEU A 114 -4.69 -11.78 24.00
C LEU A 114 -4.94 -13.23 23.57
N ARG A 115 -3.94 -13.89 22.96
CA ARG A 115 -4.06 -15.28 22.50
C ARG A 115 -4.26 -16.29 23.64
N GLU A 116 -3.92 -15.94 24.88
CA GLU A 116 -4.18 -16.77 26.06
C GLU A 116 -5.69 -16.96 26.33
N ARG A 117 -6.52 -16.00 25.89
CA ARG A 117 -7.93 -15.91 26.26
C ARG A 117 -8.89 -15.84 25.07
N HIS A 118 -8.38 -15.50 23.89
CA HIS A 118 -9.18 -15.28 22.69
C HIS A 118 -8.56 -15.98 21.50
N ARG A 119 -9.41 -16.45 20.59
CA ARG A 119 -8.97 -16.78 19.23
C ARG A 119 -8.63 -15.48 18.50
N LEU A 120 -7.44 -15.39 17.93
CA LEU A 120 -7.05 -14.23 17.13
C LEU A 120 -7.18 -14.58 15.64
N ILE A 121 -7.73 -13.66 14.84
CA ILE A 121 -7.80 -13.79 13.39
C ILE A 121 -7.28 -12.50 12.74
N LEU A 122 -6.54 -12.64 11.66
CA LEU A 122 -6.12 -11.52 10.82
C LEU A 122 -7.15 -11.35 9.69
N ILE A 123 -7.64 -10.13 9.51
CA ILE A 123 -8.60 -9.77 8.47
C ILE A 123 -8.05 -8.51 7.81
N THR A 124 -7.54 -8.64 6.60
CA THR A 124 -6.98 -7.49 5.88
C THR A 124 -7.38 -7.48 4.42
N LYS A 125 -7.34 -6.29 3.82
CA LYS A 125 -7.55 -6.06 2.39
C LYS A 125 -6.20 -6.07 1.67
N GLY A 126 -6.25 -6.08 0.34
CA GLY A 126 -5.06 -5.94 -0.49
C GLY A 126 -4.72 -7.19 -1.28
N ASP A 127 -3.50 -7.21 -1.80
CA ASP A 127 -3.00 -8.31 -2.59
C ASP A 127 -2.66 -9.52 -1.70
N LEU A 128 -3.19 -10.69 -2.06
CA LEU A 128 -3.02 -11.90 -1.26
C LEU A 128 -1.55 -12.28 -1.07
N LEU A 129 -0.73 -12.21 -2.13
CA LEU A 129 0.67 -12.61 -2.07
C LEU A 129 1.48 -11.64 -1.22
N ASP A 130 1.23 -10.33 -1.37
CA ASP A 130 1.88 -9.32 -0.51
C ASP A 130 1.51 -9.50 0.96
N GLN A 131 0.22 -9.68 1.29
CA GLN A 131 -0.20 -9.87 2.68
C GLN A 131 0.33 -11.18 3.28
N GLN A 132 0.41 -12.25 2.49
CA GLN A 132 1.02 -13.51 2.95
C GLN A 132 2.52 -13.38 3.18
N ARG A 133 3.24 -12.63 2.32
CA ARG A 133 4.65 -12.33 2.52
C ARG A 133 4.86 -11.53 3.79
N LYS A 134 4.12 -10.43 3.97
CA LYS A 134 4.21 -9.56 5.15
C LYS A 134 4.00 -10.35 6.44
N LEU A 135 2.99 -11.22 6.46
CA LEU A 135 2.71 -12.08 7.61
C LEU A 135 3.81 -13.12 7.89
N ALA A 136 4.51 -13.61 6.86
CA ALA A 136 5.59 -14.57 7.03
C ALA A 136 6.91 -13.93 7.50
N GLU A 137 7.09 -12.63 7.22
CA GLU A 137 8.24 -11.82 7.64
C GLU A 137 8.05 -11.16 9.01
N SER A 138 6.81 -11.08 9.52
CA SER A 138 6.42 -10.40 10.77
C SER A 138 6.59 -11.23 12.04
#